data_AF-A0A497M9C8-F1
#
_entry.id   AF-A0A497M9C8-F1
#
_cell.length_a   1.000
_cell.length_b   1.000
_cell.length_c   1.000
_cell.angle_alpha   90.00
_cell.angle_beta   90.00
_cell.angle_gamma   90.00
#
_symmetry.space_group_name_H-M   'P 1'
#
loop_
_entity.id
_entity.type
_entity.pdbx_description
1 polymer ?
#
loop_
_entity_poly.entity_id
_entity_poly.type
_entity_poly.pdbx_seq_one_letter_code
_entity_poly.pdbx_strand_id
1 'polypeptide(L)'
;MPKFKLVISNPKTGKAKTFEVEGEKAVPLLGRRIGEVVDGSVMGLGNVKLLITGGSDKDGIPMRPDVRGGVKKYVLLSGGPGFHPRKKGLRVRKLVRGNTITEDILQVNLKIVEGDLGF
;
A
#
# COMPACT_ATOMS: atom_id res chain seq x y z
N MET A 1 1.18 18.94 -2.01
CA MET A 1 0.13 18.27 -1.20
C MET A 1 0.18 16.78 -1.50
N PRO A 2 0.06 15.92 -0.49
CA PRO A 2 0.00 14.48 -0.72
C PRO A 2 -1.27 14.14 -1.51
N LYS A 3 -1.08 13.46 -2.65
CA LYS A 3 -2.15 12.92 -3.49
C LYS A 3 -1.96 11.41 -3.53
N PHE A 4 -2.89 10.67 -2.94
CA PHE A 4 -2.85 9.22 -2.96
C PHE A 4 -3.99 8.64 -3.80
N LYS A 5 -3.65 7.65 -4.61
CA LYS A 5 -4.63 6.74 -5.22
C LYS A 5 -4.83 5.56 -4.30
N LEU A 6 -6.01 5.48 -3.67
CA LEU A 6 -6.42 4.37 -2.83
C LEU A 6 -7.10 3.31 -3.68
N VAL A 7 -6.51 2.12 -3.76
CA VAL A 7 -7.16 0.96 -4.38
C VAL A 7 -7.76 0.13 -3.26
N ILE A 8 -9.09 0.12 -3.17
CA ILE A 8 -9.84 -0.62 -2.15
C ILE A 8 -10.40 -1.88 -2.78
N SER A 9 -9.99 -3.03 -2.26
CA SER A 9 -10.49 -4.34 -2.69
C SER A 9 -11.48 -4.90 -1.68
N ASN A 10 -12.65 -5.33 -2.16
CA ASN A 10 -13.61 -6.10 -1.39
C ASN A 10 -13.35 -7.60 -1.59
N PRO A 11 -12.89 -8.34 -0.56
CA PRO A 11 -12.63 -9.77 -0.68
C PRO A 11 -13.90 -10.62 -0.88
N LYS A 12 -15.09 -10.12 -0.51
CA LYS A 12 -16.35 -10.86 -0.67
C LYS A 12 -16.86 -10.82 -2.09
N THR A 13 -16.83 -9.63 -2.72
CA THR A 13 -17.34 -9.44 -4.09
C THR A 13 -16.26 -9.62 -5.15
N GLY A 14 -14.98 -9.63 -4.75
CA GLY A 14 -13.83 -9.74 -5.67
C GLY A 14 -13.59 -8.46 -6.49
N LYS A 15 -14.31 -7.38 -6.19
CA LYS A 15 -14.19 -6.12 -6.91
C LYS A 15 -13.20 -5.19 -6.22
N ALA A 16 -12.53 -4.38 -7.04
CA ALA A 16 -11.68 -3.30 -6.57
C ALA A 16 -12.16 -1.97 -7.15
N LYS A 17 -12.14 -0.92 -6.33
CA LYS A 17 -12.38 0.46 -6.78
C LYS A 17 -11.24 1.36 -6.38
N THR A 18 -10.97 2.34 -7.24
CA THR A 18 -9.96 3.35 -7.02
C THR A 18 -10.63 4.63 -6.52
N PHE A 19 -10.11 5.19 -5.44
CA PHE A 19 -10.50 6.48 -4.89
C PHE A 19 -9.28 7.40 -4.88
N GLU A 20 -9.44 8.64 -5.32
CA GLU A 20 -8.40 9.65 -5.19
C GLU A 20 -8.64 10.44 -3.90
N VAL A 21 -7.63 10.52 -3.04
CA VAL A 21 -7.64 11.35 -1.84
C VAL A 21 -6.52 12.37 -1.93
N GLU A 22 -6.84 13.61 -1.59
CA GLU A 22 -5.93 14.75 -1.65
C GLU A 22 -5.96 15.52 -0.32
N GLY A 23 -4.83 16.12 0.04
CA GLY A 23 -4.75 17.09 1.13
C GLY A 23 -5.04 16.51 2.52
N GLU A 24 -5.98 17.11 3.24
CA GLU A 24 -6.27 16.83 4.65
C GLU A 24 -6.71 15.38 4.92
N LYS A 25 -7.39 14.75 3.97
CA LYS A 25 -7.81 13.34 4.07
C LYS A 25 -6.65 12.35 3.89
N ALA A 26 -5.53 12.81 3.31
CA ALA A 26 -4.34 12.01 3.07
C ALA A 26 -3.34 12.08 4.24
N VAL A 27 -3.40 13.13 5.08
CA VAL A 27 -2.50 13.30 6.24
C VAL A 27 -2.55 12.10 7.21
N PRO A 28 -3.72 11.54 7.56
CA PRO A 28 -3.81 10.44 8.52
C PRO A 28 -3.23 9.10 8.04
N LEU A 29 -2.98 8.96 6.73
CA LEU A 29 -2.31 7.80 6.14
C LEU A 29 -0.79 7.87 6.30
N LEU A 30 -0.22 9.07 6.42
CA LEU A 30 1.21 9.25 6.59
C LEU A 30 1.66 8.64 7.92
N GLY A 31 2.79 7.94 7.90
CA GLY A 31 3.34 7.26 9.08
C GLY A 31 2.68 5.92 9.42
N ARG A 32 1.57 5.54 8.77
CA ARG A 32 0.97 4.21 8.94
C ARG A 32 1.81 3.13 8.26
N ARG A 33 1.69 1.90 8.76
CA ARG A 33 2.46 0.77 8.26
C ARG A 33 1.61 -0.21 7.47
N ILE A 34 2.25 -0.95 6.56
CA ILE A 34 1.64 -2.13 5.94
C ILE A 34 1.29 -3.15 7.03
N GLY A 35 0.07 -3.68 6.97
CA GLY A 35 -0.50 -4.60 7.95
C GLY A 35 -1.33 -3.91 9.03
N GLU A 36 -1.40 -2.58 9.02
CA GLU A 36 -2.21 -1.81 9.97
C GLU A 36 -3.64 -1.64 9.46
N VAL A 37 -4.59 -1.64 10.40
CA VAL A 37 -6.01 -1.40 10.13
C VAL A 37 -6.32 0.07 10.38
N VAL A 38 -6.96 0.71 9.42
CA VAL A 38 -7.34 2.12 9.46
C VAL A 38 -8.83 2.23 9.21
N ASP A 39 -9.48 3.13 9.96
CA ASP A 39 -10.88 3.46 9.76
C ASP A 39 -11.08 4.33 8.51
N GLY A 40 -11.94 3.87 7.61
CA GLY A 40 -12.32 4.55 6.38
C GLY A 40 -12.97 5.90 6.61
N SER A 41 -13.57 6.12 7.80
CA SER A 41 -14.24 7.37 8.16
C SER A 41 -13.26 8.55 8.11
N VAL A 42 -12.00 8.30 8.49
CA VAL A 42 -10.91 9.28 8.48
C VAL A 42 -10.57 9.77 7.06
N MET A 43 -10.87 8.96 6.05
CA MET A 43 -10.65 9.28 4.63
C MET A 43 -11.94 9.67 3.91
N GLY A 44 -13.06 9.78 4.63
CA GLY A 44 -14.40 10.01 4.06
C GLY A 44 -15.01 8.79 3.36
N LEU A 45 -14.51 7.59 3.65
CA LEU A 45 -14.91 6.30 3.07
C LEU A 45 -15.81 5.50 4.02
N GLY A 46 -16.85 6.13 4.58
CA GLY A 46 -17.82 5.49 5.49
C GLY A 46 -17.20 4.79 6.71
N ASN A 47 -18.03 4.12 7.52
CA ASN A 47 -17.56 3.35 8.69
C ASN A 47 -17.10 1.95 8.28
N VAL A 48 -15.96 1.87 7.57
CA VAL A 48 -15.37 0.61 7.10
C VAL A 48 -13.95 0.49 7.62
N LYS A 49 -13.56 -0.71 8.08
CA LYS A 49 -12.17 -0.98 8.48
C LYS A 49 -11.38 -1.48 7.29
N LEU A 50 -10.29 -0.78 7.00
CA LEU A 50 -9.42 -1.02 5.86
C LEU A 50 -8.03 -1.46 6.33
N LEU A 51 -7.56 -2.60 5.85
CA LEU A 51 -6.20 -3.09 6.08
C LEU A 51 -5.27 -2.60 4.97
N ILE A 52 -4.16 -1.97 5.35
CA ILE A 52 -3.10 -1.61 4.40
C ILE A 52 -2.36 -2.88 4.01
N THR A 53 -2.44 -3.25 2.73
CA THR A 53 -1.77 -4.46 2.20
C THR A 53 -0.46 -4.14 1.48
N GLY A 54 -0.32 -2.93 0.96
CA GLY A 54 0.89 -2.49 0.27
C GLY A 54 0.72 -1.16 -0.44
N GLY A 55 1.65 -0.84 -1.32
CA GLY A 55 1.61 0.38 -2.12
C GLY A 55 2.78 0.47 -3.10
N SER A 56 2.75 1.54 -3.89
CA SER A 56 3.75 1.84 -4.91
C SER A 56 4.17 3.30 -4.84
N ASP A 57 5.48 3.51 -4.93
CA ASP A 57 6.09 4.84 -5.05
C ASP A 57 5.79 5.48 -6.41
N LYS A 58 5.99 6.79 -6.54
CA LYS A 58 5.89 7.53 -7.81
C LYS A 58 6.78 6.96 -8.91
N ASP A 59 7.93 6.40 -8.52
CA ASP A 59 8.88 5.74 -9.43
C ASP A 59 8.49 4.28 -9.77
N GLY A 60 7.32 3.81 -9.32
CA GLY A 60 6.88 2.42 -9.49
C GLY A 60 7.60 1.42 -8.58
N ILE A 61 8.33 1.90 -7.56
CA ILE A 61 9.01 1.05 -6.59
C ILE A 61 7.98 0.45 -5.64
N PRO A 62 7.88 -0.87 -5.52
CA PRO A 62 6.91 -1.50 -4.63
C PRO A 62 7.33 -1.36 -3.17
N MET A 63 6.36 -1.17 -2.30
CA MET A 63 6.56 -1.27 -0.86
C MET A 63 6.70 -2.73 -0.43
N ARG A 64 7.54 -2.95 0.58
CA ARG A 64 7.75 -4.28 1.17
C ARG A 64 7.56 -4.24 2.69
N PRO A 65 6.71 -5.12 3.26
CA PRO A 65 6.42 -5.12 4.70
C PRO A 65 7.65 -5.42 5.57
N ASP A 66 8.60 -6.20 5.05
CA ASP A 66 9.81 -6.63 5.76
C ASP A 66 10.81 -5.47 6.01
N VAL A 67 10.76 -4.43 5.18
CA VAL A 67 11.71 -3.30 5.26
C VAL A 67 11.08 -2.21 6.11
N ARG A 68 11.67 -1.91 7.27
CA ARG A 68 11.13 -0.91 8.19
C ARG A 68 11.40 0.53 7.70
N GLY A 69 10.44 1.41 7.98
CA GLY A 69 10.55 2.85 7.75
C GLY A 69 10.05 3.28 6.38
N GLY A 70 10.19 4.59 6.09
CA GLY A 70 9.78 5.21 4.84
C GLY A 70 10.90 5.33 3.80
N VAL A 71 11.97 4.55 3.93
CA VAL A 71 13.21 4.70 3.14
C VAL A 71 13.20 3.85 1.88
N LYS A 72 13.98 4.28 0.87
CA LYS A 72 14.36 3.45 -0.29
C LYS A 72 15.65 2.70 0.04
N LYS A 73 15.65 1.37 -0.10
CA LYS A 73 16.84 0.55 0.17
C LYS A 73 17.03 -0.53 -0.88
N TYR A 74 18.28 -0.77 -1.29
CA TYR A 74 18.62 -1.92 -2.10
C TYR A 74 18.69 -3.18 -1.22
N VAL A 75 17.89 -4.19 -1.57
CA VAL A 75 17.83 -5.47 -0.86
C VAL A 75 18.09 -6.59 -1.85
N LEU A 76 18.84 -7.61 -1.43
CA LEU A 76 19.06 -8.82 -2.22
C LEU A 76 17.80 -9.70 -2.16
N LEU A 77 17.03 -9.73 -3.23
CA LEU A 77 15.78 -10.48 -3.34
C LEU A 77 16.03 -11.84 -3.97
N SER A 78 15.50 -12.89 -3.36
CA SER A 78 15.37 -14.23 -3.95
C SER A 78 13.97 -14.49 -4.53
N GLY A 79 12.98 -13.64 -4.22
CA GLY A 79 11.61 -13.73 -4.68
C GLY A 79 10.69 -12.76 -3.95
N GLY A 80 9.38 -12.87 -4.20
CA GLY A 80 8.34 -12.10 -3.52
C GLY A 80 8.07 -10.71 -4.13
N PRO A 81 7.55 -9.76 -3.32
CA PRO A 81 7.18 -8.43 -3.80
C PRO A 81 8.36 -7.71 -4.46
N GLY A 82 8.19 -7.30 -5.71
CA GLY A 82 9.20 -6.58 -6.51
C GLY A 82 10.20 -7.46 -7.27
N PHE A 83 10.22 -8.79 -7.05
CA PHE A 83 11.06 -9.69 -7.83
C PHE A 83 10.45 -11.08 -8.02
N HIS A 84 10.16 -11.39 -9.28
CA HIS A 84 9.72 -12.71 -9.72
C HIS A 84 10.88 -13.42 -10.44
N PRO A 85 11.61 -14.34 -9.77
CA PRO A 85 12.77 -15.00 -10.35
C PRO A 85 12.35 -15.91 -11.50
N ARG A 86 13.01 -15.80 -12.65
CA ARG A 86 12.77 -16.69 -13.81
C ARG A 86 13.42 -18.07 -13.66
N LYS A 87 14.44 -18.17 -12.80
CA LYS A 87 15.19 -19.40 -12.55
C LYS A 87 15.31 -19.61 -11.05
N LYS A 88 15.22 -20.87 -10.62
CA LYS A 88 15.44 -21.26 -9.23
C LYS A 88 16.85 -20.85 -8.80
N GLY A 89 16.97 -20.19 -7.64
CA GLY A 89 18.26 -19.72 -7.11
C GLY A 89 18.73 -18.36 -7.62
N LEU A 90 18.02 -17.72 -8.56
CA LEU A 90 18.37 -16.37 -9.01
C LEU A 90 18.11 -15.36 -7.87
N ARG A 91 19.13 -14.57 -7.54
CA ARG A 91 19.01 -13.48 -6.56
C ARG A 91 19.48 -12.18 -7.21
N VAL A 92 18.71 -11.11 -7.02
CA VAL A 92 19.02 -9.79 -7.60
C VAL A 92 18.88 -8.73 -6.53
N ARG A 93 19.85 -7.80 -6.49
CA ARG A 93 19.70 -6.57 -5.69
C ARG A 93 18.73 -5.65 -6.40
N LYS A 94 17.59 -5.38 -5.76
CA LYS A 94 16.60 -4.42 -6.25
C LYS A 94 16.32 -3.35 -5.21
N LEU A 95 15.99 -2.17 -5.70
CA LEU A 95 15.49 -1.07 -4.89
C LEU A 95 14.05 -1.39 -4.45
N VAL A 96 13.78 -1.27 -3.16
CA VAL A 96 12.46 -1.45 -2.58
C VAL A 96 12.16 -0.28 -1.64
N ARG A 97 10.87 0.02 -1.47
CA ARG A 97 10.38 0.99 -0.49
C ARG A 97 10.06 0.25 0.81
N GLY A 98 10.32 0.91 1.93
CA GLY A 98 9.94 0.39 3.24
C GLY A 98 8.43 0.31 3.45
N ASN A 99 8.06 -0.15 4.64
CA ASN A 99 6.69 -0.49 5.03
C ASN A 99 5.87 0.68 5.54
N THR A 100 6.48 1.86 5.70
CA THR A 100 5.81 3.06 6.23
C THR A 100 5.37 3.96 5.10
N ILE A 101 4.14 4.46 5.17
CA ILE A 101 3.59 5.37 4.17
C ILE A 101 4.18 6.77 4.34
N THR A 102 4.70 7.32 3.25
CA THR A 102 5.30 8.66 3.15
C THR A 102 4.70 9.42 1.98
N GLU A 103 4.94 10.73 1.91
CA GLU A 103 4.38 11.61 0.87
C GLU A 103 4.81 11.25 -0.56
N ASP A 104 5.94 10.57 -0.73
CA ASP A 104 6.42 10.12 -2.05
C ASP A 104 5.53 9.03 -2.69
N ILE A 105 4.72 8.34 -1.89
CA ILE A 105 3.89 7.23 -2.37
C ILE A 105 2.78 7.78 -3.26
N LEU A 106 2.54 7.10 -4.38
CA LEU A 106 1.47 7.48 -5.30
C LEU A 106 0.22 6.64 -5.08
N GLN A 107 0.39 5.34 -4.83
CA GLN A 107 -0.70 4.38 -4.71
C GLN A 107 -0.60 3.59 -3.41
N VAL A 108 -1.72 3.43 -2.73
CA VAL A 108 -1.87 2.58 -1.54
C VAL A 108 -2.95 1.55 -1.80
N ASN A 109 -2.64 0.28 -1.50
CA ASN A 109 -3.56 -0.85 -1.65
C ASN A 109 -4.17 -1.20 -0.30
N LEU A 110 -5.50 -1.18 -0.26
CA LEU A 110 -6.32 -1.39 0.93
C LEU A 110 -7.26 -2.58 0.71
N LYS A 111 -7.47 -3.36 1.77
CA LYS A 111 -8.43 -4.47 1.79
C LYS A 111 -9.50 -4.20 2.84
N ILE A 112 -10.76 -4.40 2.48
CA ILE A 112 -11.87 -4.31 3.45
C ILE A 112 -11.81 -5.50 4.40
N VAL A 113 -11.77 -5.24 5.72
CA VAL A 113 -11.81 -6.26 6.78
C VAL A 113 -13.18 -6.31 7.43
N GLU A 114 -13.75 -5.16 7.78
CA GLU A 114 -15.07 -5.05 8.38
C GLU A 114 -15.86 -3.91 7.72
N GLY A 115 -17.16 -4.13 7.51
CA GLY A 115 -18.02 -3.23 6.74
C GLY A 115 -18.16 -3.64 5.27
N ASP A 116 -19.07 -2.99 4.56
CA ASP A 116 -19.25 -3.16 3.13
C ASP A 116 -19.42 -1.77 2.49
N LEU A 117 -18.45 -1.40 1.65
CA LEU A 117 -18.62 -0.31 0.71
C LEU A 117 -19.35 -0.92 -0.49
N GLY A 118 -20.64 -0.61 -0.65
CA GLY A 118 -21.56 -1.27 -1.58
C GLY A 118 -21.12 -1.25 -3.04
N PHE A 119 -20.28 -2.21 -3.44
CA PHE A 119 -19.93 -2.51 -4.83
C PHE A 119 -19.50 -3.96 -5.08
#